data_AF-A0A1V6NPV9-F1
#
_entry.id   AF-A0A1V6NPV9-F1
#
_cell.length_a   1.000
_cell.length_b   1.000
_cell.length_c   1.000
_cell.angle_alpha   90.00
_cell.angle_beta   90.00
_cell.angle_gamma   90.00
#
_symmetry.space_group_name_H-M   'P 1'
#
loop_
_entity.id
_entity.type
_entity.pdbx_description
1 polymer ?
#
loop_
_entity_poly.entity_id
_entity_poly.type
_entity_poly.pdbx_seq_one_letter_code
_entity_poly.pdbx_strand_id
1 'polypeptide(L)'
;MDCYNARHPRVKGTRVHDSLIRRWVMLAQYATEIYFVVAELHEEYIEYLVNGTRPRNPLDTNAYLTLRLLGPFSIYSAKEIEVFGFLAVALTIIQHRDWKKSKKG
;
A
#
# COMPACT_ATOMS: atom_id res chain seq x y z
N MET A 1 30.60 27.49 -7.66
CA MET A 1 29.30 27.32 -8.34
C MET A 1 28.47 26.49 -7.37
N ASP A 2 27.94 27.18 -6.39
CA ASP A 2 27.44 26.61 -5.14
C ASP A 2 25.93 26.61 -5.15
N CYS A 3 25.34 25.42 -5.31
CA CYS A 3 23.91 25.18 -5.16
C CYS A 3 23.67 24.07 -4.14
N TYR A 4 24.30 24.17 -2.97
CA TYR A 4 23.92 23.44 -1.76
C TYR A 4 23.31 24.44 -0.79
N ASN A 5 21.98 24.52 -0.73
CA ASN A 5 21.19 24.92 0.46
C ASN A 5 19.71 25.14 0.10
N ALA A 6 19.00 24.09 -0.31
CA ALA A 6 17.55 24.05 -0.12
C ALA A 6 17.29 23.57 1.31
N ARG A 7 17.19 24.51 2.26
CA ARG A 7 16.69 24.24 3.61
C ARG A 7 15.21 23.85 3.49
N HIS A 8 14.95 22.56 3.36
CA HIS A 8 13.61 22.04 3.63
C HIS A 8 13.29 22.33 5.11
N PRO A 9 12.13 22.91 5.42
CA PRO A 9 11.70 23.04 6.80
C PRO A 9 11.63 21.63 7.39
N ARG A 10 12.44 21.37 8.43
CA ARG A 10 12.36 20.14 9.22
C ARG A 10 10.94 20.06 9.76
N VAL A 11 10.11 19.22 9.14
CA VAL A 11 8.83 18.82 9.70
C VAL A 11 9.16 18.18 11.04
N LYS A 12 8.85 18.90 12.12
CA LYS A 12 9.04 18.43 13.49
C LYS A 12 8.18 17.18 13.66
N GLY A 13 8.83 16.03 13.61
CA GLY A 13 8.40 14.75 14.18
C GLY A 13 6.89 14.56 14.28
N THR A 14 6.22 14.44 13.13
CA THR A 14 5.01 13.62 13.10
C THR A 14 5.48 12.21 13.41
N ARG A 15 5.25 11.76 14.63
CA ARG A 15 5.38 10.34 14.97
C ARG A 15 4.41 9.61 14.04
N VAL A 16 4.93 9.02 12.96
CA VAL A 16 4.17 8.08 12.13
C VAL A 16 4.13 6.72 12.83
N HIS A 17 3.80 6.75 14.12
CA HIS A 17 3.39 5.57 14.84
C HIS A 17 1.87 5.58 14.89
N ASP A 18 1.31 4.40 14.62
CA ASP A 18 -0.08 4.00 14.87
C ASP A 18 -1.03 3.93 13.66
N SER A 19 -0.55 3.99 12.41
CA SER A 19 -1.33 3.41 11.31
C SER A 19 -1.15 1.90 11.27
N LEU A 20 -1.92 1.20 12.11
CA LEU A 20 -2.01 -0.27 12.12
C LEU A 20 -2.67 -0.83 10.84
N ILE A 21 -3.24 0.02 9.99
CA ILE A 21 -3.57 -0.35 8.60
C ILE A 21 -2.29 -0.26 7.77
N ARG A 22 -1.72 -1.42 7.47
CA ARG A 22 -0.56 -1.57 6.58
C ARG A 22 -0.95 -1.97 5.16
N ARG A 23 -2.22 -2.24 4.90
CA ARG A 23 -2.70 -2.73 3.61
C ARG A 23 -3.78 -1.84 3.03
N TRP A 24 -3.60 -1.44 1.79
CA TRP A 24 -4.57 -0.71 0.99
C TRP A 24 -5.01 -1.55 -0.19
N VAL A 25 -6.30 -1.54 -0.49
CA VAL A 25 -6.86 -2.29 -1.61
C VAL A 25 -7.56 -1.29 -2.52
N MET A 26 -7.23 -1.34 -3.80
CA MET A 26 -7.86 -0.55 -4.84
C MET A 26 -8.37 -1.48 -5.93
N LEU A 27 -9.53 -1.14 -6.49
CA LEU A 27 -10.07 -1.78 -7.68
C LEU A 27 -9.63 -0.98 -8.90
N ALA A 28 -9.09 -1.68 -9.90
CA ALA A 28 -8.76 -1.10 -11.18
C ALA A 28 -9.49 -1.86 -12.28
N GLN A 29 -9.94 -1.13 -13.30
CA GLN A 29 -10.52 -1.70 -14.50
C GLN A 29 -9.71 -1.25 -15.71
N TYR A 30 -9.41 -2.19 -16.60
CA TYR A 30 -8.81 -1.93 -17.90
C TYR A 30 -9.59 -2.71 -18.96
N ALA A 31 -10.21 -1.98 -19.89
CA ALA A 31 -11.12 -2.55 -20.89
C ALA A 31 -12.18 -3.47 -20.25
N THR A 32 -12.13 -4.76 -20.57
CA THR A 32 -13.07 -5.80 -20.12
C THR A 32 -12.53 -6.61 -18.94
N GLU A 33 -11.46 -6.14 -18.31
CA GLU A 33 -10.78 -6.80 -17.21
C GLU A 33 -10.80 -5.93 -15.96
N ILE A 34 -10.98 -6.56 -14.81
CA ILE A 34 -10.87 -5.93 -13.49
C ILE A 34 -9.74 -6.57 -12.69
N TYR A 35 -9.17 -5.79 -11.77
CA TYR A 35 -8.00 -6.12 -10.99
C TYR A 35 -8.16 -5.63 -9.56
N PHE A 36 -7.59 -6.36 -8.60
CA PHE A 36 -7.27 -5.80 -7.28
C PHE A 36 -5.81 -5.36 -7.27
N VAL A 37 -5.58 -4.12 -6.84
CA VAL A 37 -4.25 -3.63 -6.47
C VAL A 37 -4.18 -3.64 -4.95
N VAL A 38 -3.33 -4.49 -4.39
CA VAL A 38 -3.06 -4.56 -2.96
C VAL A 38 -1.72 -3.92 -2.69
N ALA A 39 -1.74 -2.78 -2.00
CA ALA A 39 -0.53 -2.09 -1.57
C ALA A 39 -0.22 -2.44 -0.11
N GLU A 40 1.02 -2.82 0.17
CA GLU A 40 1.55 -3.02 1.51
C GLU A 40 2.51 -1.87 1.84
N LEU A 41 2.12 -1.10 2.85
CA LEU A 41 2.86 0.06 3.33
C LEU A 41 3.75 -0.36 4.51
N HIS A 42 5.04 -0.17 4.32
CA HIS A 42 6.07 -0.43 5.31
C HIS A 42 6.54 0.89 5.94
N GLU A 43 6.99 0.84 7.20
CA GLU A 43 7.42 2.04 7.94
C GLU A 43 8.64 2.66 7.28
N GLU A 44 9.54 1.82 6.77
CA GLU A 44 10.76 2.19 6.06
C GLU A 44 10.46 2.97 4.77
N TYR A 45 9.36 2.64 4.08
CA TYR A 45 8.91 3.41 2.91
C TYR A 45 8.38 4.80 3.30
N ILE A 46 7.68 4.92 4.43
CA ILE A 46 7.25 6.23 4.94
C ILE A 46 8.46 7.07 5.32
N GLU A 47 9.43 6.48 6.01
CA GLU A 47 10.69 7.15 6.36
C GLU A 47 11.44 7.61 5.11
N TYR A 48 11.51 6.77 4.07
CA TYR A 48 12.05 7.15 2.76
C TYR A 48 11.33 8.38 2.19
N LEU A 49 10.00 8.40 2.18
CA LEU A 49 9.21 9.52 1.65
C LEU A 49 9.39 10.82 2.44
N VAL A 50 9.48 10.74 3.77
CA VAL A 50 9.57 11.92 4.65
C VAL A 50 11.00 12.48 4.69
N ASN A 51 12.00 11.61 4.81
CA ASN A 51 13.38 12.01 5.06
C ASN A 51 14.25 12.02 3.79
N GLY A 52 13.76 11.48 2.67
CA GLY A 52 14.55 11.33 1.44
C GLY A 52 15.72 10.34 1.59
N THR A 53 15.72 9.54 2.66
CA THR A 53 16.78 8.59 2.97
C THR A 53 16.64 7.35 2.12
N ARG A 54 17.50 7.20 1.11
CA ARG A 54 17.56 5.96 0.31
C ARG A 54 17.88 4.76 1.22
N PRO A 55 17.25 3.60 0.99
CA PRO A 55 17.61 2.40 1.72
C PRO A 55 19.08 2.05 1.53
N ARG A 56 19.72 1.60 2.61
CA ARG A 56 21.13 1.15 2.57
C ARG A 56 21.32 -0.05 1.64
N ASN A 57 20.28 -0.88 1.50
CA ASN A 57 20.24 -1.98 0.57
C ASN A 57 19.17 -1.71 -0.50
N PRO A 58 19.52 -1.55 -1.78
CA PRO A 58 18.54 -1.31 -2.84
C PRO A 58 17.62 -2.52 -3.10
N LEU A 59 17.97 -3.71 -2.58
CA LEU A 59 17.14 -4.91 -2.65
C LEU A 59 16.19 -5.06 -1.45
N ASP A 60 16.18 -4.10 -0.52
CA ASP A 60 15.23 -4.11 0.59
C ASP A 60 13.82 -3.79 0.08
N THR A 61 12.99 -4.83 -0.05
CA THR A 61 11.61 -4.72 -0.51
C THR A 61 10.71 -3.95 0.45
N ASN A 62 11.11 -3.81 1.72
CA ASN A 62 10.34 -3.06 2.72
C ASN A 62 10.60 -1.55 2.60
N ALA A 63 11.71 -1.14 1.98
CA ALA A 63 12.02 0.26 1.78
C ALA A 63 11.19 0.94 0.68
N TYR A 64 10.42 0.16 -0.07
CA TYR A 64 9.57 0.63 -1.16
C TYR A 64 8.11 0.22 -0.94
N LEU A 65 7.19 0.91 -1.61
CA LEU A 65 5.79 0.50 -1.66
C LEU A 65 5.69 -0.83 -2.40
N THR A 66 5.25 -1.87 -1.71
CA THR A 66 4.99 -3.16 -2.37
C THR A 66 3.57 -3.15 -2.93
N LEU A 67 3.44 -3.29 -4.25
CA LEU A 67 2.16 -3.42 -4.94
C LEU A 67 2.00 -4.85 -5.48
N ARG A 68 0.89 -5.49 -5.16
CA ARG A 68 0.49 -6.79 -5.71
C ARG A 68 -0.75 -6.60 -6.57
N LEU A 69 -0.68 -7.07 -7.81
CA LEU A 69 -1.81 -7.08 -8.72
C LEU A 69 -2.44 -8.47 -8.71
N LEU A 70 -3.75 -8.55 -8.47
CA LEU A 70 -4.53 -9.79 -8.57
C LEU A 70 -5.50 -9.67 -9.75
N GLY A 71 -5.46 -10.64 -10.65
CA GLY A 71 -6.21 -10.66 -11.91
C GLY A 71 -5.31 -11.06 -13.09
N PRO A 72 -5.72 -10.75 -14.33
CA PRO A 72 -6.99 -10.11 -14.71
C PRO A 72 -8.21 -11.00 -14.42
N PHE A 73 -9.35 -10.38 -14.14
CA PHE A 73 -10.66 -11.04 -14.11
C PHE A 73 -11.52 -10.46 -15.22
N SER A 74 -12.03 -11.29 -16.11
CA SER A 74 -12.94 -10.90 -17.18
C SER A 74 -14.33 -10.61 -16.66
N ILE A 75 -14.88 -9.44 -17.02
CA ILE A 75 -16.24 -9.04 -16.60
C ILE A 75 -17.34 -9.87 -17.26
N TYR A 76 -17.03 -10.60 -18.33
CA TYR A 76 -17.97 -11.46 -19.04
C TYR A 76 -17.96 -12.91 -18.53
N SER A 77 -17.00 -13.27 -17.67
CA SER A 77 -16.87 -14.61 -17.12
C SER A 77 -17.53 -14.69 -15.75
N ALA A 78 -18.73 -15.29 -15.68
CA ALA A 78 -19.48 -15.42 -14.42
C ALA A 78 -18.65 -16.10 -13.32
N LYS A 79 -17.85 -17.10 -13.69
CA LYS A 79 -16.93 -17.80 -12.77
C LYS A 79 -15.82 -16.87 -12.25
N GLU A 80 -15.24 -16.04 -13.10
CA GLU A 80 -14.20 -15.10 -12.66
C GLU A 80 -14.78 -13.97 -11.81
N ILE A 81 -15.99 -13.52 -12.11
CA ILE A 81 -16.71 -12.55 -11.29
C ILE A 81 -17.07 -13.14 -9.91
N GLU A 82 -17.42 -14.42 -9.83
CA GLU A 82 -17.62 -15.11 -8.55
C GLU A 82 -16.34 -15.14 -7.72
N VAL A 83 -15.20 -15.52 -8.32
CA VAL A 83 -13.88 -15.52 -7.66
C VAL A 83 -13.50 -14.10 -7.23
N PHE A 84 -13.73 -13.10 -8.09
CA PHE A 84 -13.50 -11.70 -7.79
C PHE A 84 -14.33 -11.24 -6.59
N GLY A 85 -15.62 -11.58 -6.55
CA GLY A 85 -16.50 -11.27 -5.43
C GLY A 85 -16.03 -11.90 -4.12
N PHE A 86 -15.62 -13.17 -4.16
CA PHE A 86 -15.03 -13.85 -3.01
C PHE A 86 -13.76 -13.14 -2.50
N LEU A 87 -12.86 -12.75 -3.40
CA LEU A 87 -11.64 -12.02 -3.06
C LEU A 87 -11.95 -10.64 -2.45
N ALA A 88 -12.93 -9.91 -2.99
CA ALA A 88 -13.38 -8.63 -2.43
C ALA A 88 -13.81 -8.79 -0.96
N VAL A 89 -14.63 -9.80 -0.68
CA VAL A 89 -15.12 -10.09 0.68
C VAL A 89 -13.96 -10.49 1.60
N ALA A 90 -13.08 -11.39 1.14
CA ALA A 90 -11.93 -11.85 1.93
C ALA A 90 -10.99 -10.68 2.29
N LEU A 91 -10.63 -9.83 1.33
CA LEU A 91 -9.79 -8.66 1.55
C LEU A 91 -10.45 -7.67 2.51
N THR A 92 -11.76 -7.43 2.36
CA THR A 92 -12.53 -6.55 3.26
C THR A 92 -12.53 -7.07 4.70
N ILE A 93 -12.72 -8.38 4.89
CA ILE A 93 -12.68 -9.01 6.23
C ILE A 93 -11.30 -8.84 6.87
N ILE A 94 -10.23 -9.06 6.10
CA ILE A 94 -8.87 -8.90 6.60
C ILE A 94 -8.61 -7.45 7.00
N GLN A 95 -8.99 -6.49 6.14
CA GLN A 95 -8.83 -5.06 6.43
C GLN A 95 -9.62 -4.63 7.68
N HIS A 96 -10.85 -5.12 7.84
CA HIS A 96 -11.64 -4.88 9.05
C HIS A 96 -11.03 -5.48 10.30
N ARG A 97 -10.43 -6.68 10.20
CA ARG A 97 -9.72 -7.31 11.31
C ARG A 97 -8.50 -6.49 11.73
N ASP A 98 -7.73 -5.99 10.78
CA ASP A 98 -6.55 -5.18 11.03
C ASP A 98 -6.94 -3.83 11.67
N TRP A 99 -8.01 -3.20 11.19
CA TRP A 99 -8.62 -2.02 11.83
C TRP A 99 -9.14 -2.29 13.25
N LYS A 100 -9.73 -3.47 13.51
CA LYS A 100 -10.16 -3.80 14.88
C LYS A 100 -8.99 -3.99 15.83
N LYS A 101 -7.87 -4.56 15.36
CA LYS A 101 -6.64 -4.63 16.14
C LYS A 101 -6.07 -3.23 16.37
N SER A 102 -6.23 -2.31 15.42
CA SER A 102 -5.71 -0.95 15.53
C SER A 102 -6.28 -0.14 16.68
N LYS A 103 -7.53 -0.41 17.05
CA LYS A 103 -8.23 0.32 18.11
C LYS A 103 -8.02 -0.24 19.51
N LYS A 104 -7.32 -1.37 19.65
CA LYS A 104 -7.15 -2.08 20.93
C LYS A 104 -5.73 -1.97 21.52
N GLY A 105 -4.78 -1.45 20.75
CA GLY A 105 -3.46 -1.04 21.24
C GLY A 105 -3.48 0.45 21.55
#